data_AF-A0A955Y1Y5-F1
#
_entry.id   AF-A0A955Y1Y5-F1
#
_cell.length_a   1.000
_cell.length_b   1.000
_cell.length_c   1.000
_cell.angle_alpha   90.00
_cell.angle_beta   90.00
_cell.angle_gamma   90.00
#
_symmetry.space_group_name_H-M   'P 1'
#
loop_
_entity.id
_entity.type
_entity.pdbx_description
1 polymer ?
#
loop_
_entity_poly.entity_id
_entity_poly.type
_entity_poly.pdbx_seq_one_letter_code
_entity_poly.pdbx_strand_id
1 'polypeptide(L)'
;VVDLEKMGGSAAVLAKGRATLDRGTLTVALHGGRELAEGRRALRDPTVVELVARHYGERVKVDVDALLDTGTENDRQKALARKVLADPDVKRVVDALGATLLRAVPLTDGE
;
A
#
# COMPACT_ATOMS: atom_id res chain seq x y z
N VAL A 1 6.12 -12.35 -12.43
CA VAL A 1 6.62 -12.47 -11.05
C VAL A 1 7.64 -11.36 -10.87
N VAL A 2 7.43 -10.53 -9.85
CA VAL A 2 8.15 -9.29 -9.60
C VAL A 2 9.44 -9.63 -8.85
N ASP A 3 10.60 -9.43 -9.49
CA ASP A 3 11.89 -9.96 -9.01
C ASP A 3 12.64 -8.89 -8.19
N LEU A 4 12.06 -8.51 -7.05
CA LEU A 4 12.58 -7.48 -6.13
C LEU A 4 13.87 -7.93 -5.40
N GLU A 5 14.18 -9.24 -5.43
CA GLU A 5 15.36 -9.83 -4.78
C GLU A 5 16.68 -9.28 -5.34
N LYS A 6 16.68 -8.83 -6.59
CA LYS A 6 17.86 -8.26 -7.26
C LYS A 6 18.19 -6.82 -6.85
N MET A 7 17.32 -6.16 -6.09
CA MET A 7 17.45 -4.73 -5.79
C MET A 7 18.45 -4.42 -4.67
N GLY A 8 18.82 -5.42 -3.84
CA GLY A 8 19.84 -5.29 -2.79
C GLY A 8 19.53 -4.23 -1.71
N GLY A 9 20.30 -4.22 -0.62
CA GLY A 9 20.24 -3.16 0.40
C GLY A 9 18.84 -2.92 0.99
N SER A 10 18.45 -1.65 1.16
CA SER A 10 17.15 -1.25 1.74
C SER A 10 15.94 -1.68 0.92
N ALA A 11 16.09 -1.99 -0.38
CA ALA A 11 15.00 -2.51 -1.21
C ALA A 11 14.71 -4.01 -0.97
N ALA A 12 15.65 -4.75 -0.37
CA ALA A 12 15.48 -6.18 -0.09
C ALA A 12 14.29 -6.46 0.86
N VAL A 13 13.93 -5.50 1.72
CA VAL A 13 12.73 -5.65 2.57
C VAL A 13 11.44 -5.64 1.74
N LEU A 14 11.40 -4.91 0.62
CA LEU A 14 10.24 -4.88 -0.28
C LEU A 14 10.04 -6.24 -0.96
N ALA A 15 11.14 -6.97 -1.20
CA ALA A 15 11.08 -8.32 -1.77
C ALA A 15 10.42 -9.36 -0.85
N LYS A 16 10.38 -9.10 0.46
CA LYS A 16 9.67 -9.95 1.43
C LYS A 16 8.16 -9.81 1.36
N GLY A 17 7.67 -8.75 0.71
CA GLY A 17 6.26 -8.42 0.64
C GLY A 17 5.56 -9.00 -0.57
N ARG A 18 4.22 -9.00 -0.52
CA ARG A 18 3.40 -9.32 -1.67
C ARG A 18 3.18 -8.06 -2.51
N ALA A 19 3.79 -8.03 -3.68
CA ALA A 19 3.66 -6.93 -4.63
C ALA A 19 2.40 -7.07 -5.51
N THR A 20 1.64 -5.98 -5.65
CA THR A 20 0.48 -5.88 -6.56
C THR A 20 0.59 -4.57 -7.32
N LEU A 21 0.44 -4.61 -8.65
CA LEU A 21 0.42 -3.42 -9.50
C LEU A 21 -1.01 -3.13 -9.93
N ASP A 22 -1.57 -2.01 -9.49
CA ASP A 22 -2.90 -1.54 -9.89
C ASP A 22 -2.84 -0.07 -10.34
N ARG A 23 -3.38 0.22 -11.54
CA ARG A 23 -3.53 1.58 -12.09
C ARG A 23 -2.26 2.47 -11.97
N GLY A 24 -1.08 1.89 -12.18
CA GLY A 24 0.20 2.61 -12.10
C GLY A 24 0.71 2.83 -10.67
N THR A 25 0.16 2.13 -9.68
CA THR A 25 0.68 2.09 -8.31
C THR A 25 1.10 0.66 -7.97
N LEU A 26 2.38 0.47 -7.68
CA LEU A 26 2.94 -0.77 -7.15
C LEU A 26 2.82 -0.74 -5.63
N THR A 27 1.87 -1.51 -5.09
CA THR A 27 1.69 -1.68 -3.65
C THR A 27 2.40 -2.94 -3.17
N VAL A 28 3.28 -2.80 -2.19
CA VAL A 28 3.98 -3.91 -1.54
C VAL A 28 3.40 -4.12 -0.14
N ALA A 29 2.71 -5.24 0.07
CA ALA A 29 2.16 -5.60 1.37
C ALA A 29 3.19 -6.38 2.20
N LEU A 30 3.58 -5.85 3.36
CA LEU A 30 4.56 -6.40 4.31
C LEU A 30 3.90 -6.73 5.65
N HIS A 31 4.49 -7.63 6.44
CA HIS A 31 4.02 -7.82 7.81
C HIS A 31 4.23 -6.54 8.62
N GLY A 32 3.30 -6.24 9.53
CA GLY A 32 3.42 -5.10 10.42
C GLY A 32 4.62 -5.17 11.38
N GLY A 33 4.80 -4.09 12.13
CA GLY A 33 5.96 -3.93 13.01
C GLY A 33 7.22 -3.53 12.24
N ARG A 34 8.31 -4.28 12.44
CA ARG A 34 9.65 -3.91 11.94
C ARG A 34 9.73 -3.93 10.41
N GLU A 35 9.16 -4.93 9.76
CA GLU A 35 9.23 -5.07 8.30
C GLU A 35 8.51 -3.92 7.59
N LEU A 36 7.29 -3.61 8.02
CA LEU A 36 6.54 -2.45 7.52
C LEU A 36 7.29 -1.13 7.74
N ALA A 37 7.90 -0.94 8.91
CA ALA A 37 8.66 0.28 9.21
C ALA A 37 9.90 0.40 8.33
N GLU A 38 10.63 -0.70 8.11
CA GLU A 38 11.77 -0.77 7.21
C GLU A 38 11.35 -0.54 5.75
N GLY A 39 10.24 -1.13 5.29
CA GLY A 39 9.69 -0.89 3.95
C GLY A 39 9.30 0.57 3.71
N ARG A 40 8.61 1.19 4.69
CA ARG A 40 8.29 2.63 4.63
C ARG A 40 9.53 3.50 4.61
N ARG A 41 10.58 3.11 5.33
CA ARG A 41 11.87 3.81 5.32
C ARG A 41 12.56 3.65 3.97
N ALA A 42 12.50 2.47 3.37
CA ALA A 42 13.06 2.21 2.04
C ALA A 42 12.41 3.10 0.97
N LEU A 43 11.10 3.37 1.05
CA LEU A 43 10.43 4.29 0.11
C LEU A 43 10.89 5.75 0.20
N ARG A 44 11.57 6.14 1.28
CA ARG A 44 12.15 7.48 1.42
C ARG A 44 13.54 7.57 0.79
N ASP A 45 14.13 6.44 0.41
CA ASP A 45 15.40 6.40 -0.30
C ASP A 45 15.15 6.63 -1.79
N PRO A 46 15.67 7.73 -2.38
CA PRO A 46 15.50 8.03 -3.80
C PRO A 46 15.98 6.89 -4.71
N THR A 47 17.02 6.16 -4.29
CA THR A 47 17.59 5.04 -5.03
C THR A 47 16.55 3.93 -5.22
N VAL A 48 15.76 3.64 -4.18
CA VAL A 48 14.71 2.63 -4.22
C VAL A 48 13.59 3.07 -5.17
N VAL A 49 13.18 4.34 -5.09
CA VAL A 49 12.14 4.90 -5.97
C VAL A 49 12.59 4.88 -7.44
N GLU A 50 13.82 5.30 -7.73
CA GLU A 50 14.40 5.26 -9.07
C GLU A 50 14.51 3.83 -9.62
N LEU A 51 14.94 2.88 -8.80
CA LEU A 51 15.02 1.47 -9.20
C LEU A 51 13.63 0.91 -9.54
N VAL A 52 12.61 1.22 -8.74
CA VAL A 52 11.23 0.84 -9.03
C VAL A 52 10.76 1.48 -10.34
N ALA A 53 11.02 2.78 -10.53
CA ALA A 53 10.68 3.49 -11.76
C ALA A 53 11.37 2.88 -13.01
N ARG A 54 12.62 2.45 -12.90
CA ARG A 54 13.35 1.78 -14.01
C ARG A 54 12.76 0.42 -14.36
N HIS A 55 12.25 -0.33 -13.38
CA HIS A 55 11.69 -1.67 -13.61
C HIS A 55 10.21 -1.67 -14.01
N TYR A 56 9.42 -0.76 -13.47
CA TYR A 56 7.96 -0.73 -13.66
C TYR A 56 7.48 0.42 -14.55
N GLY A 57 8.36 1.37 -14.88
CA GLY A 57 8.10 2.56 -15.68
C GLY A 57 8.11 3.83 -14.84
N GLU A 58 8.57 4.94 -15.43
CA GLU A 58 8.80 6.23 -14.75
C GLU A 58 7.55 6.83 -14.09
N ARG A 59 6.36 6.40 -14.51
CA ARG A 59 5.08 6.87 -13.97
C ARG A 59 4.53 6.01 -12.84
N VAL A 60 5.20 4.91 -12.49
CA VAL A 60 4.73 4.01 -11.44
C VAL A 60 5.04 4.59 -10.08
N LYS A 61 3.99 4.83 -9.29
CA LYS A 61 4.10 5.16 -7.87
C LYS A 61 4.36 3.87 -7.10
N VAL A 62 5.15 3.94 -6.04
CA VAL A 62 5.33 2.81 -5.13
C VAL A 62 4.73 3.14 -3.78
N ASP A 63 4.04 2.18 -3.18
CA ASP A 63 3.46 2.31 -1.85
C ASP A 63 3.70 1.03 -1.04
N VAL A 64 3.70 1.17 0.28
CA VAL A 64 3.94 0.08 1.22
C VAL A 64 2.80 0.00 2.23
N ASP A 65 2.25 -1.20 2.33
CA ASP A 65 1.13 -1.51 3.20
C ASP A 65 1.39 -2.63 4.17
N ALA A 66 0.60 -2.65 5.23
CA ALA A 66 0.51 -3.81 6.09
C ALA A 66 -0.29 -4.92 5.39
N LEU A 67 0.18 -6.16 5.51
CA LEU A 67 -0.65 -7.33 5.33
C LEU A 67 -1.81 -7.28 6.32
N LEU A 68 -2.98 -7.78 5.87
CA LEU A 68 -4.17 -7.89 6.70
C LEU A 68 -3.84 -8.53 8.05
N ASP A 69 -4.42 -7.96 9.10
CA ASP A 69 -4.30 -8.41 10.50
C ASP A 69 -2.92 -8.29 11.16
N THR A 70 -1.92 -7.77 10.44
CA THR A 70 -0.57 -7.57 11.01
C THR A 70 -0.22 -6.10 11.27
N GLY A 71 -0.98 -5.17 10.69
CA GLY A 71 -0.76 -3.74 10.82
C GLY A 71 -1.31 -3.12 12.12
N THR A 72 -0.92 -1.86 12.35
CA THR A 72 -1.50 -1.01 13.41
C THR A 72 -2.97 -0.71 13.12
N GLU A 73 -3.72 -0.17 14.09
CA GLU A 73 -5.12 0.27 13.86
C GLU A 73 -5.22 1.24 12.68
N ASN A 74 -4.24 2.13 12.51
CA ASN A 74 -4.20 3.04 11.36
C ASN A 74 -4.04 2.29 10.02
N ASP A 75 -3.26 1.20 10.00
CA ASP A 75 -3.09 0.38 8.80
C ASP A 75 -4.38 -0.40 8.48
N ARG A 76 -5.09 -0.89 9.50
CA ARG A 76 -6.41 -1.51 9.34
C ARG A 76 -7.42 -0.50 8.79
N GLN A 77 -7.43 0.72 9.32
CA GLN A 77 -8.30 1.79 8.83
C GLN A 77 -8.00 2.15 7.37
N LYS A 78 -6.72 2.24 6.98
CA LYS A 78 -6.34 2.45 5.57
C LYS A 78 -6.74 1.30 4.66
N ALA A 79 -6.57 0.05 5.11
CA ALA A 79 -6.99 -1.13 4.36
C ALA A 79 -8.50 -1.15 4.18
N LEU A 80 -9.27 -0.84 5.22
CA LEU A 80 -10.72 -0.77 5.19
C LEU A 80 -11.20 0.39 4.31
N ALA A 81 -10.60 1.58 4.42
CA ALA A 81 -10.88 2.71 3.56
C ALA A 81 -10.66 2.38 2.07
N ARG A 82 -9.58 1.67 1.73
CA ARG A 82 -9.36 1.20 0.36
C ARG A 82 -10.38 0.19 -0.11
N LYS A 83 -10.78 -0.77 0.73
CA LYS A 83 -11.86 -1.71 0.40
C LYS A 83 -13.18 -0.98 0.13
N VAL A 84 -13.50 0.00 0.98
CA VAL A 84 -14.70 0.84 0.83
C VAL A 84 -14.63 1.66 -0.46
N LEU A 85 -13.48 2.27 -0.79
CA LEU A 85 -13.31 3.06 -2.01
C LEU A 85 -13.11 2.22 -3.28
N ALA A 86 -12.87 0.90 -3.14
CA ALA A 86 -12.89 -0.03 -4.26
C ALA A 86 -14.33 -0.33 -4.71
N ASP A 87 -15.33 -0.10 -3.83
CA ASP A 87 -16.74 -0.13 -4.21
C ASP A 87 -17.05 1.04 -5.17
N PRO A 88 -17.50 0.76 -6.40
CA PRO A 88 -17.70 1.80 -7.40
C PRO A 88 -18.84 2.76 -7.04
N ASP A 89 -19.84 2.32 -6.28
CA ASP A 89 -20.95 3.18 -5.89
C ASP A 89 -20.53 4.12 -4.76
N VAL A 90 -19.80 3.61 -3.76
CA VAL A 90 -19.21 4.46 -2.71
C VAL A 90 -18.25 5.47 -3.33
N LYS A 91 -17.37 5.02 -4.23
CA LYS A 91 -16.44 5.91 -4.92
C LYS A 91 -17.17 7.02 -5.68
N ARG A 92 -18.25 6.69 -6.41
CA ARG A 92 -19.05 7.67 -7.15
C ARG A 92 -19.62 8.74 -6.23
N VAL A 93 -20.14 8.34 -5.06
CA VAL A 93 -20.70 9.28 -4.07
C VAL A 93 -19.62 10.19 -3.49
N VAL A 94 -18.46 9.64 -3.10
CA VAL A 94 -17.35 10.41 -2.54
C VAL A 94 -16.84 11.45 -3.55
N ASP A 95 -16.63 11.03 -4.80
CA ASP A 95 -16.16 11.91 -5.87
C ASP A 95 -17.19 13.00 -6.18
N ALA A 96 -18.48 12.66 -6.28
CA ALA A 96 -19.55 13.61 -6.59
C ALA A 96 -19.74 14.68 -5.52
N LEU A 97 -19.49 14.33 -4.25
CA LEU A 97 -19.59 15.26 -3.13
C LEU A 97 -18.30 16.04 -2.86
N GLY A 98 -17.19 15.73 -3.55
CA GLY A 98 -15.87 16.26 -3.21
C GLY A 98 -15.47 15.92 -1.77
N ALA A 99 -15.98 14.80 -1.24
CA ALA A 99 -15.84 14.44 0.16
C ALA A 99 -14.52 13.70 0.40
N THR A 100 -14.09 13.67 1.67
CA THR A 100 -12.96 12.82 2.11
C THR A 100 -13.47 11.76 3.07
N LEU A 101 -13.13 10.50 2.80
CA LEU A 101 -13.43 9.40 3.71
C LEU A 101 -12.54 9.51 4.95
N LEU A 102 -13.11 9.88 6.09
CA LEU A 102 -12.38 10.05 7.35
C LEU A 102 -12.12 8.70 8.05
N ARG A 103 -13.12 7.83 8.09
CA ARG A 103 -13.07 6.55 8.78
C ARG A 103 -14.06 5.57 8.15
N ALA A 104 -13.71 4.29 8.15
CA ALA A 104 -14.62 3.20 7.85
C ALA A 104 -14.82 2.34 9.10
N VAL A 105 -16.04 1.88 9.34
CA VAL A 105 -16.37 1.02 10.49
C VAL A 105 -17.10 -0.21 9.96
N PRO A 106 -16.63 -1.44 10.25
CA PRO A 106 -17.37 -2.63 9.93
C PRO A 106 -18.66 -2.67 10.77
N LEU A 107 -19.80 -2.91 10.13
CA LEU A 107 -21.08 -3.07 10.83
C LEU A 107 -21.23 -4.47 11.47
N THR A 108 -20.29 -5.38 11.20
CA THR A 108 -20.29 -6.76 11.71
C THR A 108 -19.69 -6.89 13.11
N ASP A 109 -19.03 -5.86 13.64
CA ASP A 109 -18.49 -5.84 15.00
C ASP A 109 -19.39 -5.02 15.94
N GLY A 110 -20.70 -5.23 15.85
CA GLY A 110 -21.67 -4.64 16.76
C GLY A 110 -21.70 -5.39 18.08
N GLU A 111 -21.26 -4.73 19.16
CA GLU A 111 -21.91 -4.88 20.47
C GLU A 111 -23.33 -4.32 20.42
#